data_AF-A0AAV3HX49-F1
#
_entry.id   AF-A0AAV3HX49-F1
#
_cell.length_a   1.000
_cell.length_b   1.000
_cell.length_c   1.000
_cell.angle_alpha   90.00
_cell.angle_beta   90.00
_cell.angle_gamma   90.00
#
_symmetry.space_group_name_H-M   'P 1'
#
loop_
_entity.id
_entity.type
_entity.pdbx_description
1 polymer ?
#
loop_
_entity_poly.entity_id
_entity_poly.type
_entity_poly.pdbx_seq_one_letter_code
_entity_poly.pdbx_strand_id
1 'polypeptide(L)'
;MGVVRVPYLLAELKERGCADESALAQVMQPGCRIGEEDLRKLAANLGLEVSELAPAPENAANTRFKAKLRGGLASFLFEYDGCFRHAEGSSHAEMLGIEQEDDIGLPSRAADAMLLEKTLYQVIARAKYMLGKIDSKFVRSEQAIEFREQLAPGIFKPGYRGFRFKEAAAGDLPTVMIDGRKFNCVASIARAHGLDPVTVRRRIADTGKAADKLSNDEWKLILAKKKGKGKPFTYLDRTYSNIAQFCREHQLNTNLVYQKVKDRADSADEEFWGLIIETCKRKN
;
A
#
# COMPACT_ATOMS: atom_id res chain seq x y z
N MET A 1 0.98 -4.50 -32.05
CA MET A 1 0.38 -5.78 -31.61
C MET A 1 -0.37 -6.32 -32.80
N GLY A 2 -0.09 -7.54 -33.25
CA GLY A 2 -0.81 -8.08 -34.40
C GLY A 2 -0.12 -9.29 -35.00
N VAL A 3 0.51 -10.12 -34.16
CA VAL A 3 1.16 -11.35 -34.60
C VAL A 3 0.70 -12.48 -33.68
N VAL A 4 0.27 -13.60 -34.25
CA VAL A 4 -0.30 -14.74 -33.54
C VAL A 4 0.53 -15.98 -33.85
N ARG A 5 0.69 -16.85 -32.85
CA ARG A 5 1.34 -18.15 -33.04
C ARG A 5 0.34 -19.16 -33.60
N VAL A 6 0.74 -19.84 -34.67
CA VAL A 6 -0.10 -20.73 -35.49
C VAL A 6 0.68 -22.02 -35.84
N PRO A 7 1.02 -22.86 -34.85
CA PRO A 7 1.91 -24.00 -35.06
C PRO A 7 1.31 -25.07 -35.97
N TYR A 8 -0.01 -25.10 -36.12
CA TYR A 8 -0.74 -26.05 -36.96
C TYR A 8 -0.98 -25.55 -38.39
N LEU A 9 -0.68 -24.27 -38.68
CA LEU A 9 -1.04 -23.64 -39.96
C LEU A 9 -0.42 -24.35 -41.16
N LEU A 10 0.86 -24.75 -41.08
CA LEU A 10 1.51 -25.45 -42.19
C LEU A 10 0.88 -26.82 -42.48
N ALA A 11 0.49 -27.56 -41.42
CA ALA A 11 -0.18 -28.85 -41.58
C ALA A 11 -1.55 -28.66 -42.25
N GLU A 12 -2.32 -27.69 -41.76
CA GLU A 12 -3.64 -27.35 -42.29
C GLU A 12 -3.59 -26.91 -43.76
N LEU A 13 -2.60 -26.07 -44.12
CA LEU A 13 -2.37 -25.64 -45.50
C LEU A 13 -2.04 -26.82 -46.44
N LYS A 14 -1.24 -27.77 -45.96
CA LYS A 14 -0.87 -28.96 -46.74
C LYS A 14 -2.04 -29.92 -46.92
N GLU A 15 -2.81 -30.18 -45.87
CA GLU A 15 -4.00 -31.06 -45.95
C GLU A 15 -5.03 -30.54 -46.94
N ARG A 16 -5.15 -29.22 -47.08
CA ARG A 16 -6.07 -28.58 -48.02
C ARG A 16 -5.48 -28.36 -49.42
N GLY A 17 -4.28 -28.86 -49.68
CA GLY A 17 -3.65 -28.78 -51.00
C GLY A 17 -3.27 -27.35 -51.42
N CYS A 18 -2.98 -26.46 -50.48
CA CYS A 18 -2.54 -25.10 -50.80
C CYS A 18 -1.16 -25.15 -51.47
N ALA A 19 -1.10 -24.76 -52.75
CA ALA A 19 0.11 -24.74 -53.57
C ALA A 19 0.71 -23.33 -53.72
N ASP A 20 0.22 -22.34 -52.96
CA ASP A 20 0.73 -20.98 -52.99
C ASP A 20 2.09 -20.91 -52.26
N GLU A 21 3.17 -20.97 -53.04
CA GLU A 21 4.55 -20.91 -52.53
C GLU A 21 4.84 -19.61 -51.76
N SER A 22 4.17 -18.50 -52.09
CA SER A 22 4.32 -17.23 -51.37
C SER A 22 3.66 -17.32 -49.98
N ALA A 23 2.47 -17.89 -49.90
CA ALA A 23 1.79 -18.12 -48.62
C ALA A 23 2.57 -19.12 -47.75
N LEU A 24 3.10 -20.19 -48.34
CA LEU A 24 3.93 -21.17 -47.63
C LEU A 24 5.24 -20.54 -47.12
N ALA A 25 5.92 -19.72 -47.93
CA ALA A 25 7.15 -19.04 -47.53
C ALA A 25 6.96 -18.08 -46.35
N GLN A 26 5.80 -17.40 -46.26
CA GLN A 26 5.45 -16.56 -45.11
C GLN A 26 5.23 -17.38 -43.82
N VAL A 27 4.74 -18.61 -43.95
CA VAL A 27 4.41 -19.49 -42.82
C VAL A 27 5.59 -20.34 -42.35
N MET A 28 6.60 -20.57 -43.20
CA MET A 28 7.79 -21.39 -42.85
C MET A 28 8.78 -20.73 -41.87
N GLN A 29 8.39 -19.65 -41.18
CA GLN A 29 9.25 -19.04 -40.16
C GLN A 29 9.34 -19.91 -38.88
N PRO A 30 10.51 -19.97 -38.22
CA PRO A 30 10.67 -20.70 -36.96
C PRO A 30 9.62 -20.32 -35.90
N GLY A 31 8.94 -21.32 -35.35
CA GLY A 31 7.91 -21.13 -34.32
C GLY A 31 6.55 -20.64 -34.83
N CYS A 32 6.34 -20.60 -36.15
CA CYS A 32 5.15 -20.20 -36.91
C CYS A 32 4.33 -19.09 -36.25
N ARG A 33 4.74 -17.85 -36.50
CA ARG A 33 4.05 -16.62 -36.12
C ARG A 33 3.63 -15.88 -37.40
N ILE A 34 2.41 -15.38 -37.44
CA ILE A 34 1.86 -14.66 -38.60
C ILE A 34 1.12 -13.39 -38.15
N GLY A 35 1.12 -12.36 -38.99
CA GLY A 35 0.31 -11.17 -38.77
C GLY A 35 -1.18 -11.51 -38.67
N GLU A 36 -1.94 -10.88 -37.76
CA GLU A 36 -3.39 -11.13 -37.64
C GLU A 36 -4.15 -10.80 -38.92
N GLU A 37 -3.75 -9.72 -39.62
CA GLU A 37 -4.34 -9.33 -40.89
C GLU A 37 -4.04 -10.34 -41.99
N ASP A 38 -2.82 -10.85 -42.05
CA ASP A 38 -2.41 -11.83 -43.05
C ASP A 38 -3.05 -13.18 -42.79
N LEU A 39 -3.21 -13.57 -41.52
CA LEU A 39 -3.98 -14.74 -41.12
C LEU A 39 -5.45 -14.62 -41.55
N ARG A 40 -6.08 -13.45 -41.38
CA ARG A 40 -7.46 -13.20 -41.85
C ARG A 40 -7.56 -13.29 -43.36
N LYS A 41 -6.61 -12.71 -44.10
CA LYS A 41 -6.57 -12.82 -45.58
C LYS A 41 -6.43 -14.27 -46.01
N LEU A 42 -5.54 -15.02 -45.36
CA LEU A 42 -5.30 -16.42 -45.67
C LEU A 42 -6.51 -17.30 -45.35
N ALA A 43 -7.19 -17.07 -44.22
CA ALA A 43 -8.46 -17.70 -43.89
C ALA A 43 -9.53 -17.41 -44.95
N ALA A 44 -9.69 -16.14 -45.35
CA ALA A 44 -10.64 -15.74 -46.38
C ALA A 44 -10.34 -16.39 -47.75
N ASN A 45 -9.07 -16.45 -48.16
CA ASN A 45 -8.66 -17.08 -49.42
C ASN A 45 -8.96 -18.59 -49.45
N LEU A 46 -8.93 -19.25 -48.29
CA LEU A 46 -9.23 -20.67 -48.15
C LEU A 46 -10.71 -20.94 -47.86
N GLY A 47 -11.53 -19.90 -47.67
CA GLY A 47 -12.94 -20.03 -47.29
C GLY A 47 -13.16 -20.57 -45.88
N LEU A 48 -12.27 -20.21 -44.94
CA LEU A 48 -12.25 -20.73 -43.57
C LEU A 48 -12.38 -19.66 -42.51
N GLU A 49 -12.78 -20.10 -41.32
CA GLU A 49 -12.71 -19.29 -40.13
C GLU A 49 -11.28 -19.23 -39.57
N VAL A 50 -10.91 -18.09 -39.01
CA VAL A 50 -9.58 -17.90 -38.39
C VAL A 50 -9.33 -18.92 -37.27
N SER A 51 -10.38 -19.36 -36.57
CA SER A 51 -10.28 -20.37 -35.51
C SER A 51 -9.87 -21.75 -36.00
N GLU A 52 -10.08 -22.07 -37.29
CA GLU A 52 -9.62 -23.34 -37.88
C GLU A 52 -8.11 -23.31 -38.10
N LEU A 53 -7.58 -22.16 -38.52
CA LEU A 53 -6.14 -21.95 -38.75
C LEU A 53 -5.35 -21.66 -37.47
N ALA A 54 -6.01 -21.04 -36.49
CA ALA A 54 -5.44 -20.58 -35.23
C ALA A 54 -6.42 -20.88 -34.08
N PRO A 55 -6.54 -22.15 -33.68
CA PRO A 55 -7.45 -22.53 -32.61
C PRO A 55 -7.08 -21.82 -31.31
N ALA A 56 -8.10 -21.38 -30.58
CA ALA A 56 -7.90 -20.81 -29.26
C ALA A 56 -7.18 -21.84 -28.37
N PRO A 57 -6.04 -21.50 -27.74
CA PRO A 57 -5.25 -22.47 -27.00
C PRO A 57 -6.04 -23.10 -25.84
N GLU A 58 -7.01 -22.39 -25.28
CA GLU A 58 -7.93 -22.94 -24.26
C GLU A 58 -8.74 -24.14 -24.74
N ASN A 59 -9.06 -24.19 -26.04
CA ASN A 59 -9.87 -25.25 -26.63
C ASN A 59 -8.99 -26.46 -26.98
N ALA A 60 -7.76 -26.24 -27.43
CA ALA A 60 -6.85 -27.29 -27.88
C ALA A 60 -5.95 -27.88 -26.76
N ALA A 61 -5.70 -27.12 -25.70
CA ALA A 61 -4.82 -27.53 -24.61
C ALA A 61 -5.41 -28.69 -23.78
N ASN A 62 -4.51 -29.50 -23.22
CA ASN A 62 -4.82 -30.63 -22.36
C ASN A 62 -5.63 -30.18 -21.13
N THR A 63 -6.72 -30.88 -20.81
CA THR A 63 -7.61 -30.54 -19.69
C THR A 63 -6.89 -30.52 -18.34
N ARG A 64 -5.99 -31.47 -18.10
CA ARG A 64 -5.21 -31.56 -16.86
C ARG A 64 -4.17 -30.46 -16.78
N PHE A 65 -3.49 -30.16 -17.89
CA PHE A 65 -2.59 -29.02 -18.00
C PHE A 65 -3.32 -27.72 -17.65
N LYS A 66 -4.46 -27.44 -18.30
CA LYS A 66 -5.31 -26.28 -18.01
C LYS A 66 -5.67 -26.17 -16.53
N ALA A 67 -6.10 -27.27 -15.92
CA ALA A 67 -6.52 -27.30 -14.52
C ALA A 67 -5.38 -27.02 -13.51
N LYS A 68 -4.13 -27.34 -13.87
CA LYS A 68 -2.97 -27.21 -12.99
C LYS A 68 -2.05 -26.04 -13.31
N LEU A 69 -2.16 -25.48 -14.53
CA LEU A 69 -1.31 -24.39 -15.03
C LEU A 69 -1.19 -23.25 -14.03
N ARG A 70 -2.31 -22.75 -13.49
CA ARG A 70 -2.28 -21.62 -12.55
C ARG A 70 -1.46 -21.92 -11.30
N GLY A 71 -1.61 -23.11 -10.72
CA GLY A 71 -0.89 -23.51 -9.51
C GLY A 71 0.60 -23.70 -9.78
N GLY A 72 0.93 -24.49 -10.81
CA GLY A 72 2.32 -24.75 -11.19
C GLY A 72 3.05 -23.47 -11.58
N LEU A 73 2.40 -22.57 -12.33
CA LEU A 73 2.98 -21.30 -12.73
C LEU A 73 3.17 -20.36 -11.55
N ALA A 74 2.26 -20.35 -10.57
CA ALA A 74 2.41 -19.54 -9.37
C ALA A 74 3.61 -19.99 -8.52
N SER A 75 3.76 -21.29 -8.27
CA SER A 75 4.93 -21.83 -7.57
C SER A 75 6.22 -21.46 -8.30
N PHE A 76 6.25 -21.56 -9.63
CA PHE A 76 7.44 -21.19 -10.39
C PHE A 76 7.76 -19.69 -10.31
N LEU A 77 6.77 -18.82 -10.53
CA LEU A 77 7.00 -17.37 -10.58
C LEU A 77 7.29 -16.74 -9.21
N PHE A 78 6.72 -17.26 -8.12
CA PHE A 78 6.84 -16.66 -6.79
C PHE A 78 7.84 -17.38 -5.88
N GLU A 79 7.99 -18.68 -6.03
CA GLU A 79 8.79 -19.53 -5.14
C GLU A 79 9.97 -20.19 -5.86
N TYR A 80 10.04 -20.08 -7.19
CA TYR A 80 11.02 -20.75 -8.04
C TYR A 80 11.02 -22.27 -7.88
N ASP A 81 9.83 -22.85 -7.74
CA ASP A 81 9.59 -24.27 -7.49
C ASP A 81 8.47 -24.83 -8.38
N GLY A 82 8.20 -26.13 -8.27
CA GLY A 82 7.11 -26.84 -8.95
C GLY A 82 7.49 -27.45 -10.29
N CYS A 83 6.49 -27.90 -11.05
CA CYS A 83 6.71 -28.69 -12.28
C CYS A 83 7.42 -27.93 -13.41
N PHE A 84 7.41 -26.60 -13.41
CA PHE A 84 8.19 -25.78 -14.36
C PHE A 84 9.64 -25.54 -13.90
N ARG A 85 10.00 -25.95 -12.67
CA ARG A 85 11.40 -25.94 -12.21
C ARG A 85 12.04 -27.31 -12.30
N HIS A 86 11.33 -28.34 -11.86
CA HIS A 86 11.80 -29.73 -11.80
C HIS A 86 10.80 -30.66 -12.48
N ALA A 87 10.98 -30.87 -13.78
CA ALA A 87 10.12 -31.76 -14.56
C ALA A 87 10.65 -33.20 -14.60
N GLU A 88 11.97 -33.37 -14.65
CA GLU A 88 12.61 -34.68 -14.77
C GLU A 88 12.25 -35.61 -13.60
N GLY A 89 11.83 -36.84 -13.92
CA GLY A 89 11.44 -37.85 -12.93
C GLY A 89 10.16 -37.55 -12.14
N SER A 90 9.45 -36.47 -12.47
CA SER A 90 8.19 -36.09 -11.81
C SER A 90 7.01 -36.70 -12.56
N SER A 91 6.41 -37.74 -11.99
CA SER A 91 5.14 -38.32 -12.50
C SER A 91 4.05 -37.27 -12.67
N HIS A 92 4.09 -36.19 -11.88
CA HIS A 92 3.18 -35.06 -12.03
C HIS A 92 3.46 -34.25 -13.29
N ALA A 93 4.73 -33.95 -13.59
CA ALA A 93 5.12 -33.21 -14.79
C ALA A 93 4.84 -34.02 -16.07
N GLU A 94 5.17 -35.32 -16.07
CA GLU A 94 4.85 -36.25 -17.17
C GLU A 94 3.34 -36.26 -17.48
N MET A 95 2.50 -36.36 -16.44
CA MET A 95 1.05 -36.33 -16.59
C MET A 95 0.49 -35.01 -17.13
N LEU A 96 1.26 -33.93 -17.02
CA LEU A 96 0.94 -32.61 -17.57
C LEU A 96 1.52 -32.39 -18.97
N GLY A 97 2.34 -33.33 -19.48
CA GLY A 97 3.09 -33.15 -20.72
C GLY A 97 4.15 -32.06 -20.60
N ILE A 98 4.82 -31.97 -19.45
CA ILE A 98 5.94 -31.06 -19.19
C ILE A 98 7.22 -31.88 -19.19
N GLU A 99 8.18 -31.47 -20.02
CA GLU A 99 9.49 -32.08 -20.18
C GLU A 99 10.58 -31.12 -19.67
N GLN A 100 11.70 -31.68 -19.21
CA GLN A 100 12.83 -30.89 -18.76
C GLN A 100 13.57 -30.34 -19.99
N GLU A 101 13.72 -29.02 -20.04
CA GLU A 101 14.51 -28.30 -21.04
C GLU A 101 15.51 -27.41 -20.30
N ASP A 102 16.79 -27.80 -20.36
CA ASP A 102 17.86 -27.25 -19.54
C ASP A 102 17.48 -27.21 -18.05
N ASP A 103 17.36 -26.02 -17.46
CA ASP A 103 17.08 -25.83 -16.04
C ASP A 103 15.60 -25.54 -15.72
N ILE A 104 14.71 -25.69 -16.70
CA ILE A 104 13.26 -25.46 -16.55
C ILE A 104 12.43 -26.60 -17.15
N GLY A 105 11.19 -26.73 -16.71
CA GLY A 105 10.19 -27.58 -17.35
C GLY A 105 9.40 -26.80 -18.39
N LEU A 106 9.20 -27.35 -19.58
CA LEU A 106 8.39 -26.74 -20.64
C LEU A 106 7.35 -27.73 -21.21
N PRO A 107 6.18 -27.25 -21.66
CA PRO A 107 5.18 -28.12 -22.26
C PRO A 107 5.69 -28.72 -23.58
N SER A 108 5.60 -30.04 -23.73
CA SER A 108 5.99 -30.72 -24.97
C SER A 108 4.93 -30.64 -26.07
N ARG A 109 3.70 -30.23 -25.73
CA ARG A 109 2.59 -30.03 -26.67
C ARG A 109 2.46 -28.56 -27.07
N ALA A 110 2.39 -28.30 -28.37
CA ALA A 110 2.26 -26.93 -28.91
C ALA A 110 1.05 -26.16 -28.37
N ALA A 111 -0.12 -26.79 -28.24
CA ALA A 111 -1.31 -26.14 -27.66
C ALA A 111 -1.12 -25.74 -26.19
N ASP A 112 -0.45 -26.57 -25.39
CA ASP A 112 -0.15 -26.30 -23.98
C ASP A 112 0.90 -25.18 -23.86
N ALA A 113 1.92 -25.19 -24.74
CA ALA A 113 2.90 -24.11 -24.85
C ALA A 113 2.26 -22.77 -25.26
N MET A 114 1.33 -22.77 -26.23
CA MET A 114 0.57 -21.57 -26.62
C MET A 114 -0.27 -21.03 -25.46
N LEU A 115 -0.90 -21.91 -24.67
CA LEU A 115 -1.67 -21.51 -23.50
C LEU A 115 -0.77 -20.89 -22.44
N LEU A 116 0.38 -21.51 -22.16
CA LEU A 116 1.39 -20.98 -21.24
C LEU A 116 1.89 -19.61 -21.72
N GLU A 117 2.27 -19.47 -22.99
CA GLU A 117 2.72 -18.21 -23.59
C GLU A 117 1.67 -17.10 -23.44
N LYS A 118 0.41 -17.38 -23.80
CA LYS A 118 -0.70 -16.42 -23.64
C LYS A 118 -0.87 -16.00 -22.18
N THR A 119 -0.79 -16.95 -21.25
CA THR A 119 -0.91 -16.68 -19.81
C THR A 119 0.25 -15.82 -19.31
N LEU A 120 1.48 -16.11 -19.74
CA LEU A 120 2.67 -15.31 -19.39
C LEU A 120 2.56 -13.87 -19.89
N TYR A 121 2.12 -13.64 -21.13
CA TYR A 121 1.89 -12.28 -21.63
C TYR A 121 0.84 -11.53 -20.81
N GLN A 122 -0.25 -12.19 -20.39
CA GLN A 122 -1.25 -11.58 -19.52
C GLN A 122 -0.68 -11.22 -18.14
N VAL A 123 0.14 -12.11 -17.56
CA VAL A 123 0.81 -11.87 -16.28
C VAL A 123 1.74 -10.67 -16.40
N ILE A 124 2.60 -10.62 -17.42
CA ILE A 124 3.51 -9.50 -17.68
C ILE A 124 2.73 -8.19 -17.86
N ALA A 125 1.66 -8.19 -18.66
CA ALA A 125 0.85 -7.00 -18.90
C ALA A 125 0.21 -6.48 -17.61
N ARG A 126 -0.36 -7.38 -16.78
CA ARG A 126 -0.96 -7.03 -15.49
C ARG A 126 0.08 -6.54 -14.47
N ALA A 127 1.25 -7.18 -14.43
CA ALA A 127 2.35 -6.75 -13.55
C ALA A 127 2.84 -5.34 -13.93
N LYS A 128 3.07 -5.08 -15.22
CA LYS A 128 3.43 -3.74 -15.73
C LYS A 128 2.36 -2.70 -15.39
N TYR A 129 1.09 -3.04 -15.57
CA TYR A 129 -0.01 -2.15 -15.21
C TYR A 129 -0.01 -1.83 -13.71
N MET A 130 0.16 -2.85 -12.85
CA MET A 130 0.20 -2.66 -11.40
C MET A 130 1.39 -1.80 -10.97
N LEU A 131 2.59 -2.05 -11.51
CA LEU A 131 3.77 -1.21 -11.30
C LEU A 131 3.51 0.24 -11.70
N GLY A 132 2.96 0.47 -12.89
CA GLY A 132 2.62 1.83 -13.34
C GLY A 132 1.60 2.53 -12.42
N LYS A 133 0.65 1.79 -11.83
CA LYS A 133 -0.28 2.34 -10.82
C LYS A 133 0.39 2.65 -9.49
N ILE A 134 1.34 1.81 -9.05
CA ILE A 134 2.15 2.05 -7.86
C ILE A 134 3.00 3.31 -8.06
N ASP A 135 3.71 3.42 -9.18
CA ASP A 135 4.56 4.57 -9.51
C ASP A 135 3.74 5.87 -9.56
N SER A 136 2.60 5.83 -10.27
CA SER A 136 1.68 6.98 -10.32
C SER A 136 1.19 7.40 -8.94
N LYS A 137 1.00 6.44 -8.02
CA LYS A 137 0.59 6.73 -6.64
C LYS A 137 1.72 7.37 -5.84
N PHE A 138 2.96 6.91 -6.02
CA PHE A 138 4.13 7.57 -5.43
C PHE A 138 4.31 9.00 -5.94
N VAL A 139 4.18 9.26 -7.24
CA VAL A 139 4.25 10.62 -7.79
C VAL A 139 3.20 11.54 -7.15
N ARG A 140 1.94 11.10 -7.05
CA ARG A 140 0.89 11.90 -6.37
C ARG A 140 1.19 12.14 -4.90
N SER A 141 1.86 11.19 -4.24
CA SER A 141 2.20 11.31 -2.83
C SER A 141 3.18 12.44 -2.53
N GLU A 142 3.89 12.97 -3.52
CA GLU A 142 4.75 14.14 -3.36
C GLU A 142 3.94 15.42 -3.08
N GLN A 143 2.69 15.46 -3.52
CA GLN A 143 1.81 16.64 -3.42
C GLN A 143 0.63 16.42 -2.46
N ALA A 144 0.29 15.17 -2.15
CA ALA A 144 -0.83 14.79 -1.27
C ALA A 144 -0.47 13.58 -0.37
N ILE A 145 -1.32 13.29 0.62
CA ILE A 145 -1.18 12.08 1.45
C ILE A 145 -1.92 10.93 0.76
N GLU A 146 -1.18 9.98 0.20
CA GLU A 146 -1.73 8.83 -0.56
C GLU A 146 -1.51 7.48 0.15
N PHE A 147 -0.54 7.42 1.08
CA PHE A 147 -0.16 6.22 1.81
C PHE A 147 -0.45 6.34 3.30
N ARG A 148 -0.78 5.22 3.96
CA ARG A 148 -1.11 5.20 5.40
C ARG A 148 0.07 5.59 6.29
N GLU A 149 1.28 5.25 5.86
CA GLU A 149 2.52 5.51 6.60
C GLU A 149 3.13 6.88 6.31
N GLN A 150 2.42 7.72 5.57
CA GLN A 150 2.85 9.05 5.19
C GLN A 150 2.40 10.09 6.23
N LEU A 151 3.33 10.95 6.67
CA LEU A 151 3.08 12.00 7.67
C LEU A 151 2.66 13.32 7.02
N ALA A 152 3.19 13.60 5.83
CA ALA A 152 2.96 14.77 5.00
C ALA A 152 3.32 14.44 3.54
N PRO A 153 2.95 15.25 2.54
CA PRO A 153 3.39 15.08 1.15
C PRO A 153 4.89 14.79 1.04
N GLY A 154 5.26 13.67 0.40
CA GLY A 154 6.65 13.19 0.24
C GLY A 154 7.35 12.62 1.48
N ILE A 155 6.74 12.65 2.68
CA ILE A 155 7.39 12.24 3.94
C ILE A 155 6.78 10.94 4.50
N PHE A 156 7.58 9.87 4.52
CA PHE A 156 7.18 8.53 4.95
C PHE A 156 7.80 8.14 6.30
N LYS A 157 7.06 7.37 7.11
CA LYS A 157 7.55 6.77 8.35
C LYS A 157 7.15 5.29 8.43
N PRO A 158 8.08 4.34 8.21
CA PRO A 158 7.80 2.92 8.32
C PRO A 158 7.13 2.55 9.65
N GLY A 159 6.10 1.68 9.58
CA GLY A 159 5.35 1.24 10.74
C GLY A 159 4.35 2.27 11.30
N TYR A 160 4.30 3.49 10.76
CA TYR A 160 3.22 4.42 11.03
C TYR A 160 1.93 3.89 10.40
N ARG A 161 0.96 3.46 11.23
CA ARG A 161 -0.29 2.88 10.72
C ARG A 161 -1.30 3.91 10.23
N GLY A 162 -0.93 5.20 10.23
CA GLY A 162 -1.85 6.32 10.02
C GLY A 162 -2.91 6.40 11.13
N PHE A 163 -3.72 7.47 11.10
CA PHE A 163 -5.05 7.40 11.70
C PHE A 163 -5.94 6.58 10.76
N ARG A 164 -6.85 5.75 11.30
CA ARG A 164 -7.91 5.12 10.48
C ARG A 164 -8.61 6.23 9.71
N PHE A 165 -8.39 6.32 8.40
CA PHE A 165 -9.38 6.92 7.52
C PHE A 165 -10.64 6.07 7.69
N LYS A 166 -11.54 6.48 8.59
CA LYS A 166 -12.95 6.22 8.32
C LYS A 166 -13.20 7.00 7.04
N GLU A 167 -13.53 6.30 5.97
CA GLU A 167 -14.18 6.93 4.82
C GLU A 167 -15.36 7.71 5.39
N ALA A 168 -15.21 9.03 5.49
CA ALA A 168 -16.35 9.88 5.76
C ALA A 168 -17.16 9.81 4.47
N ALA A 169 -18.39 9.30 4.58
CA ALA A 169 -19.39 9.40 3.53
C ALA A 169 -19.40 10.82 2.96
N ALA A 170 -19.57 10.93 1.64
CA ALA A 170 -19.59 12.18 0.88
C ALA A 170 -20.73 13.12 1.31
N GLY A 171 -20.59 13.72 2.48
CA GLY A 171 -21.36 14.84 2.99
C GLY A 171 -20.37 15.83 3.58
N ASP A 172 -20.55 17.11 3.27
CA ASP A 172 -19.67 18.21 3.67
C ASP A 172 -19.19 18.05 5.12
N LEU A 173 -17.93 17.64 5.27
CA LEU A 173 -17.28 17.70 6.56
C LEU A 173 -17.24 19.17 6.98
N PRO A 174 -17.63 19.53 8.22
CA PRO A 174 -17.59 20.91 8.67
C PRO A 174 -16.15 21.42 8.53
N THR A 175 -15.97 22.36 7.60
CA THR A 175 -14.66 22.94 7.29
C THR A 175 -14.47 24.18 8.14
N VAL A 176 -13.39 24.20 8.91
CA VAL A 176 -12.98 25.37 9.69
C VAL A 176 -11.89 26.10 8.92
N MET A 177 -12.10 27.38 8.66
CA MET A 177 -11.13 28.26 8.01
C MET A 177 -10.35 29.01 9.09
N ILE A 178 -9.02 28.87 9.10
CA ILE A 178 -8.12 29.63 9.99
C ILE A 178 -7.02 30.25 9.12
N ASP A 179 -6.89 31.58 9.15
CA ASP A 179 -5.90 32.35 8.38
C ASP A 179 -5.84 31.92 6.89
N GLY A 180 -7.01 31.70 6.27
CA GLY A 180 -7.13 31.30 4.86
C GLY A 180 -6.83 29.83 4.55
N ARG A 181 -6.51 29.00 5.56
CA ARG A 181 -6.33 27.55 5.40
C ARG A 181 -7.59 26.80 5.83
N LYS A 182 -8.02 25.85 4.99
CA LYS A 182 -9.15 24.97 5.28
C LYS A 182 -8.70 23.74 6.07
N PHE A 183 -9.41 23.46 7.15
CA PHE A 183 -9.19 22.29 7.99
C PHE A 183 -10.48 21.47 8.09
N ASN A 184 -10.35 20.14 8.04
CA ASN A 184 -11.49 19.22 8.08
C ASN A 184 -11.87 18.77 9.50
N CYS A 185 -11.04 19.05 10.50
CA CYS A 185 -11.31 18.73 11.91
C CYS A 185 -10.35 19.45 12.88
N VAL A 186 -10.76 19.58 14.14
CA VAL A 186 -9.94 20.15 15.23
C VAL A 186 -8.59 19.43 15.39
N ALA A 187 -8.52 18.12 15.13
CA ALA A 187 -7.28 17.38 15.22
C ALA A 187 -6.27 17.77 14.14
N SER A 188 -6.74 18.10 12.93
CA SER A 188 -5.87 18.60 11.84
C SER A 188 -5.30 19.98 12.17
N ILE A 189 -6.13 20.86 12.74
CA ILE A 189 -5.73 22.19 13.24
C ILE A 189 -4.65 22.03 14.32
N ALA A 190 -4.90 21.22 15.35
CA ALA A 190 -3.95 21.02 16.45
C ALA A 190 -2.57 20.58 15.95
N ARG A 191 -2.52 19.62 15.02
CA ARG A 191 -1.26 19.11 14.46
C ARG A 191 -0.54 20.15 13.60
N ALA A 192 -1.26 20.90 12.77
CA ALA A 192 -0.66 21.97 11.96
C ALA A 192 0.03 23.04 12.81
N HIS A 193 -0.44 23.24 14.05
CA HIS A 193 0.12 24.19 15.01
C HIS A 193 1.00 23.53 16.09
N GLY A 194 1.35 22.25 15.95
CA GLY A 194 2.25 21.52 16.85
C GLY A 194 1.71 21.40 18.29
N LEU A 195 0.39 21.24 18.44
CA LEU A 195 -0.32 21.04 19.69
C LEU A 195 -0.99 19.66 19.75
N ASP A 196 -1.25 19.19 20.97
CA ASP A 196 -2.02 17.98 21.20
C ASP A 196 -3.54 18.22 20.92
N PRO A 197 -4.22 17.35 20.14
CA PRO A 197 -5.64 17.50 19.84
C PRO A 197 -6.59 17.54 21.03
N VAL A 198 -6.24 16.88 22.15
CA VAL A 198 -7.03 16.93 23.39
C VAL A 198 -6.91 18.32 24.03
N THR A 199 -5.69 18.88 24.01
CA THR A 199 -5.43 20.23 24.50
C THR A 199 -6.24 21.28 23.73
N VAL A 200 -6.28 21.19 22.40
CA VAL A 200 -7.06 22.13 21.57
C VAL A 200 -8.56 21.95 21.79
N ARG A 201 -9.07 20.71 21.87
CA ARG A 201 -10.49 20.45 22.16
C ARG A 201 -10.94 21.01 23.50
N ARG A 202 -10.12 20.85 24.55
CA ARG A 202 -10.40 21.44 25.86
C ARG A 202 -10.47 22.97 25.78
N ARG A 203 -9.51 23.59 25.10
CA ARG A 203 -9.49 25.06 24.94
C ARG A 203 -10.68 25.59 24.15
N ILE A 204 -11.18 24.84 23.16
CA ILE A 204 -12.43 25.19 22.45
C ILE A 204 -13.62 25.08 23.41
N ALA A 205 -13.70 24.01 24.20
CA ALA A 205 -14.77 23.85 25.18
C ALA A 205 -14.80 25.00 26.21
N ASP A 206 -13.63 25.50 26.62
CA ASP A 206 -13.50 26.66 27.51
C ASP A 206 -14.10 27.96 26.91
N THR A 207 -14.29 28.04 25.59
CA THR A 207 -14.93 29.20 24.93
C THR A 207 -16.46 29.13 24.89
N GLY A 208 -17.05 27.97 25.17
CA GLY A 208 -18.50 27.73 25.02
C GLY A 208 -19.03 27.75 23.58
N LYS A 209 -18.15 27.84 22.57
CA LYS A 209 -18.51 27.87 21.15
C LYS A 209 -18.12 26.58 20.43
N ALA A 210 -18.84 26.29 19.35
CA ALA A 210 -18.46 25.24 18.40
C ALA A 210 -17.30 25.72 17.52
N ALA A 211 -16.46 24.79 17.06
CA ALA A 211 -15.20 25.08 16.37
C ALA A 211 -15.37 25.86 15.05
N ASP A 212 -16.50 25.68 14.38
CA ASP A 212 -16.93 26.35 13.15
C ASP A 212 -17.42 27.79 13.38
N LYS A 213 -17.69 28.19 14.64
CA LYS A 213 -18.18 29.52 15.03
C LYS A 213 -17.11 30.42 15.66
N LEU A 214 -15.87 29.95 15.71
CA LEU A 214 -14.73 30.69 16.26
C LEU A 214 -14.15 31.64 15.21
N SER A 215 -13.88 32.87 15.60
CA SER A 215 -13.14 33.84 14.80
C SER A 215 -11.64 33.50 14.72
N ASN A 216 -10.93 34.10 13.75
CA ASN A 216 -9.48 33.90 13.61
C ASN A 216 -8.71 34.32 14.87
N ASP A 217 -9.12 35.38 15.55
CA ASP A 217 -8.44 35.85 16.76
C ASP A 217 -8.66 34.92 17.96
N GLU A 218 -9.84 34.33 18.08
CA GLU A 218 -10.11 33.27 19.06
C GLU A 218 -9.28 32.01 18.77
N TRP A 219 -9.15 31.64 17.50
CA TRP A 219 -8.26 30.56 17.09
C TRP A 219 -6.80 30.83 17.43
N LYS A 220 -6.29 32.04 17.21
CA LYS A 220 -4.92 32.41 17.61
C LYS A 220 -4.70 32.24 19.11
N LEU A 221 -5.67 32.63 19.94
CA LEU A 221 -5.60 32.44 21.41
C LEU A 221 -5.62 30.96 21.80
N ILE A 222 -6.48 30.15 21.16
CA ILE A 222 -6.57 28.70 21.38
C ILE A 222 -5.27 28.00 20.98
N LEU A 223 -4.62 28.45 19.92
CA LEU A 223 -3.43 27.83 19.35
C LEU A 223 -2.12 28.37 19.93
N ALA A 224 -2.16 29.44 20.74
CA ALA A 224 -0.99 29.93 21.45
C ALA A 224 -0.45 28.86 22.41
N LYS A 225 0.83 28.49 22.29
CA LYS A 225 1.51 27.63 23.26
C LYS A 225 1.63 28.38 24.60
N LYS A 226 0.78 28.04 25.58
CA LYS A 226 0.97 28.49 26.97
C LYS A 226 2.34 27.96 27.45
N LYS A 227 3.27 28.87 27.78
CA LYS A 227 4.51 28.51 28.51
C LYS A 227 4.10 27.73 29.77
N GLY A 228 4.79 26.62 30.02
CA GLY A 228 4.43 25.68 31.09
C GLY A 228 4.22 26.39 32.43
N LYS A 229 3.13 26.07 33.12
CA LYS A 229 2.77 26.58 34.45
C LYS A 229 3.67 25.98 35.55
N GLY A 230 4.99 26.14 35.44
CA GLY A 230 5.85 26.05 36.60
C GLY A 230 5.93 27.44 37.18
N LYS A 231 5.06 27.80 38.12
CA LYS A 231 5.35 28.98 38.94
C LYS A 231 6.50 28.60 39.87
N PRO A 232 7.56 29.42 39.96
CA PRO A 232 8.61 29.18 40.92
C PRO A 232 8.04 29.32 42.34
N PHE A 233 8.56 28.51 43.27
CA PHE A 233 8.22 28.59 44.69
C PHE A 233 9.49 28.34 45.52
N THR A 234 9.49 28.81 46.75
CA THR A 234 10.63 28.71 47.67
C THR A 234 10.32 27.73 48.80
N TYR A 235 11.30 26.91 49.17
CA TYR A 235 11.24 26.02 50.32
C TYR A 235 12.64 25.89 50.93
N LEU A 236 12.80 26.17 52.24
CA LEU A 236 14.07 26.15 52.96
C LEU A 236 15.15 26.99 52.25
N ASP A 237 14.83 28.26 51.99
CA ASP A 237 15.71 29.23 51.32
C ASP A 237 16.19 28.85 49.91
N ARG A 238 15.61 27.80 49.29
CA ARG A 238 15.86 27.42 47.90
C ARG A 238 14.65 27.69 47.03
N THR A 239 14.87 28.43 45.93
CA THR A 239 13.84 28.67 44.91
C THR A 239 13.86 27.57 43.85
N TYR A 240 12.76 26.85 43.72
CA TYR A 240 12.54 25.82 42.72
C TYR A 240 11.79 26.41 41.53
N SER A 241 12.29 26.19 40.32
CA SER A 241 11.66 26.67 39.08
C SER A 241 10.31 26.01 38.77
N ASN A 242 10.11 24.78 39.28
CA ASN A 242 8.86 24.03 39.18
C ASN A 242 8.88 22.82 40.13
N ILE A 243 7.72 22.20 40.33
CA ILE A 243 7.55 21.00 41.18
C ILE A 243 8.45 19.83 40.74
N ALA A 244 8.76 19.69 39.45
CA ALA A 244 9.62 18.61 38.97
C ALA A 244 11.09 18.80 39.37
N GLN A 245 11.57 20.03 39.60
CA GLN A 245 12.87 20.28 40.20
C GLN A 245 12.87 19.85 41.67
N PHE A 246 11.85 20.27 42.43
CA PHE A 246 11.67 19.89 43.83
C PHE A 246 11.60 18.37 44.04
N CYS A 247 10.80 17.66 43.24
CA CYS A 247 10.69 16.20 43.36
C CYS A 247 12.00 15.47 43.05
N ARG A 248 12.84 15.97 42.13
CA ARG A 248 14.13 15.35 41.82
C ARG A 248 15.11 15.46 42.98
N GLU A 249 15.15 16.62 43.63
CA GLU A 249 16.05 16.87 44.75
C GLU A 249 15.68 16.03 45.98
N HIS A 250 14.37 15.93 46.26
CA HIS A 250 13.85 15.16 47.41
C HIS A 250 13.53 13.69 47.09
N GLN A 251 13.89 13.22 45.89
CA GLN A 251 13.67 11.85 45.38
C GLN A 251 12.20 11.37 45.49
N LEU A 252 11.27 12.26 45.18
CA LEU A 252 9.82 12.03 45.28
C LEU A 252 9.23 11.61 43.93
N ASN A 253 8.14 10.83 43.97
CA ASN A 253 7.35 10.57 42.77
C ASN A 253 6.56 11.81 42.36
N THR A 254 6.93 12.39 41.21
CA THR A 254 6.35 13.63 40.68
C THR A 254 4.83 13.56 40.51
N ASN A 255 4.27 12.42 40.08
CA ASN A 255 2.83 12.28 39.89
C ASN A 255 2.06 12.30 41.22
N LEU A 256 2.62 11.70 42.27
CA LEU A 256 2.02 11.68 43.61
C LEU A 256 2.02 13.08 44.23
N VAL A 257 3.11 13.82 44.07
CA VAL A 257 3.22 15.21 44.54
C VAL A 257 2.23 16.11 43.80
N TYR A 258 2.12 16.01 42.46
CA TYR A 258 1.14 16.80 41.70
C TYR A 258 -0.32 16.54 42.12
N GLN A 259 -0.66 15.31 42.54
CA GLN A 259 -2.00 14.99 43.03
C GLN A 259 -2.31 15.68 44.37
N LYS A 260 -1.34 15.74 45.29
CA LYS A 260 -1.52 16.34 46.63
C LYS A 260 -1.41 17.86 46.65
N VAL A 261 -0.70 18.42 45.68
CA VAL A 261 -0.34 19.84 45.63
C VAL A 261 -1.23 20.64 44.66
N LYS A 262 -2.18 19.97 43.99
CA LYS A 262 -3.00 20.51 42.89
C LYS A 262 -3.51 21.95 43.08
N ASP A 263 -4.00 22.28 44.28
CA ASP A 263 -4.59 23.59 44.59
C ASP A 263 -3.67 24.51 45.44
N ARG A 264 -2.47 24.03 45.81
CA ARG A 264 -1.49 24.74 46.66
C ARG A 264 -0.07 24.72 46.06
N ALA A 265 0.04 24.65 44.73
CA ALA A 265 1.30 24.48 44.01
C ALA A 265 2.27 25.67 44.07
N ASP A 266 1.78 26.83 44.47
CA ASP A 266 2.55 28.06 44.70
C ASP A 266 2.58 28.46 46.19
N SER A 267 2.27 27.53 47.09
CA SER A 267 2.32 27.76 48.54
C SER A 267 3.75 28.10 48.98
N ALA A 268 3.90 29.20 49.74
CA ALA A 268 5.15 29.54 50.44
C ALA A 268 5.23 28.90 51.85
N ASP A 269 4.21 28.13 52.21
CA ASP A 269 4.13 27.41 53.48
C ASP A 269 5.15 26.25 53.51
N GLU A 270 6.18 26.39 54.34
CA GLU A 270 7.24 25.40 54.48
C GLU A 270 6.77 24.12 55.16
N GLU A 271 5.84 24.20 56.12
CA GLU A 271 5.27 23.04 56.79
C GLU A 271 4.49 22.17 55.81
N PHE A 272 3.75 22.81 54.88
CA PHE A 272 3.06 22.11 53.80
C PHE A 272 4.03 21.30 52.94
N TRP A 273 5.15 21.89 52.48
CA TRP A 273 6.12 21.17 51.66
C TRP A 273 6.88 20.09 52.44
N GLY A 274 7.15 20.30 53.73
CA GLY A 274 7.69 19.29 54.63
C GLY A 274 6.77 18.06 54.71
N LEU A 275 5.47 18.28 54.92
CA LEU A 275 4.47 17.21 54.96
C LEU A 275 4.31 16.48 53.62
N ILE A 276 4.49 17.19 52.49
CA ILE A 276 4.52 16.57 51.16
C ILE A 276 5.73 15.63 51.03
N ILE A 277 6.91 16.03 51.52
CA ILE A 277 8.11 15.17 51.48
C ILE A 277 7.89 13.91 52.33
N GLU A 278 7.41 14.05 53.56
CA GLU A 278 7.17 12.91 54.46
C GLU A 278 6.16 11.93 53.88
N THR A 279 5.04 12.45 53.36
CA THR A 279 3.94 11.61 52.88
C THR A 279 4.15 11.07 51.47
N CYS A 280 5.15 11.56 50.72
CA CYS A 280 5.46 11.10 49.37
C CYS A 280 6.79 10.33 49.26
N LYS A 281 7.60 10.31 50.32
CA LYS A 281 8.77 9.43 50.42
C LYS A 281 8.30 7.97 50.46
N ARG A 282 8.96 7.11 49.66
CA ARG A 282 8.73 5.66 49.74
C ARG A 282 9.15 5.19 51.12
N LYS A 283 8.27 4.50 51.85
CA LYS A 283 8.68 3.68 52.98
C LYS A 283 9.54 2.54 52.40
N ASN A 284 10.76 2.40 52.89
CA ASN A 284 11.58 1.21 52.63
C ASN A 284 10.90 -0.03 53.19
#